data_AF-A0A1N7QNQ4-F1
#
_entry.id   AF-A0A1N7QNQ4-F1
#
_cell.length_a   1.000
_cell.length_b   1.000
_cell.length_c   1.000
_cell.angle_alpha   90.00
_cell.angle_beta   90.00
_cell.angle_gamma   90.00
#
_symmetry.space_group_name_H-M   'P 1'
#
loop_
_entity.id
_entity.type
_entity.pdbx_description
1 polymer ?
#
loop_
_entity_poly.entity_id
_entity_poly.type
_entity_poly.pdbx_seq_one_letter_code
_entity_poly.pdbx_strand_id
1 'polypeptide(L)'
;MSASATPPASLTHFSAPELDMLAKTADALSAYLGKPVLAEVVLGDEGTEWVTFGVPMDEKAETDEEQTHVQMGGPGARLLGNRGGLPQSDDDTYDCLYLWAIQISLNDGERFIKLDHDGEESAWSDSLEDVLPFALSEEPQPDPDEEEEDDDEEADDADDDGIPYDDVHNHRH
;
A
#
# COMPACT_ATOMS: atom_id res chain seq x y z
N MET A 1 20.06 10.35 -39.20
CA MET A 1 20.66 11.20 -38.17
C MET A 1 20.25 10.60 -36.83
N SER A 2 21.10 9.75 -36.25
CA SER A 2 20.82 9.06 -34.99
C SER A 2 21.25 9.95 -33.84
N ALA A 3 20.28 10.60 -33.18
CA ALA A 3 20.48 11.12 -31.85
C ALA A 3 20.11 9.98 -30.89
N SER A 4 21.12 9.23 -30.41
CA SER A 4 20.98 8.47 -29.16
C SER A 4 20.92 9.50 -28.03
N ALA A 5 19.76 10.11 -27.86
CA ALA A 5 19.47 10.88 -26.67
C ALA A 5 19.03 9.88 -25.61
N THR A 6 19.99 9.27 -24.92
CA THR A 6 19.68 8.55 -23.68
C THR A 6 18.98 9.55 -22.76
N PRO A 7 17.73 9.29 -22.34
CA PRO A 7 17.04 10.19 -21.43
C PRO A 7 17.88 10.39 -20.16
N PRO A 8 17.88 11.59 -19.56
CA PRO A 8 18.63 11.84 -18.34
C PRO A 8 18.18 10.90 -17.22
N ALA A 9 19.12 10.43 -16.40
CA ALA A 9 18.85 9.49 -15.31
C ALA A 9 17.77 9.97 -14.33
N SER A 10 17.57 11.28 -14.20
CA SER A 10 16.49 11.85 -13.39
C SER A 10 15.07 11.51 -13.89
N LEU A 11 14.93 11.11 -15.16
CA LEU A 11 13.66 10.70 -15.75
C LEU A 11 13.47 9.18 -15.77
N THR A 12 14.55 8.41 -15.68
CA THR A 12 14.50 6.95 -15.72
C THR A 12 14.71 6.28 -14.36
N HIS A 13 15.19 7.01 -13.35
CA HIS A 13 15.44 6.48 -12.00
C HIS A 13 14.59 7.21 -10.96
N PHE A 14 14.31 6.51 -9.86
CA PHE A 14 13.68 7.12 -8.70
C PHE A 14 14.68 8.06 -8.01
N SER A 15 14.19 9.23 -7.62
CA SER A 15 14.94 10.16 -6.80
C SER A 15 15.02 9.67 -5.35
N ALA A 16 15.99 10.19 -4.58
CA ALA A 16 16.10 9.87 -3.16
C ALA A 16 14.79 10.04 -2.36
N PRO A 17 14.03 11.16 -2.48
CA PRO A 17 12.78 11.30 -1.75
C PRO A 17 11.68 10.31 -2.22
N GLU A 18 11.66 9.93 -3.50
CA GLU A 18 10.72 8.92 -4.02
C GLU A 18 11.02 7.54 -3.41
N LEU A 19 12.31 7.18 -3.32
CA LEU A 19 12.75 5.94 -2.70
C LEU A 19 12.43 5.90 -1.20
N ASP A 20 12.62 7.02 -0.50
CA ASP A 20 12.24 7.13 0.91
C ASP A 20 10.72 6.99 1.11
N MET A 21 9.92 7.49 0.17
CA MET A 21 8.46 7.31 0.18
C MET A 21 8.08 5.85 -0.02
N LEU A 22 8.66 5.17 -1.02
CA LEU A 22 8.45 3.74 -1.28
C LEU A 22 8.86 2.87 -0.10
N ALA A 23 10.00 3.19 0.53
CA ALA A 23 10.48 2.55 1.76
C ALA A 23 9.45 2.67 2.89
N LYS A 24 8.94 3.88 3.15
CA LYS A 24 7.90 4.11 4.15
C LYS A 24 6.60 3.39 3.82
N THR A 25 6.21 3.30 2.54
CA THR A 25 5.03 2.54 2.13
C THR A 25 5.21 1.04 2.41
N ALA A 26 6.39 0.47 2.15
CA ALA A 26 6.69 -0.93 2.48
C ALA A 26 6.60 -1.19 3.99
N ASP A 27 7.13 -0.27 4.80
CA ASP A 27 7.08 -0.36 6.26
C ASP A 27 5.65 -0.21 6.79
N ALA A 28 4.86 0.72 6.24
CA ALA A 28 3.45 0.91 6.59
C ALA A 28 2.61 -0.31 6.22
N LEU A 29 2.82 -0.90 5.02
CA LEU A 29 2.21 -2.16 4.62
C LEU A 29 2.60 -3.30 5.57
N SER A 30 3.86 -3.36 5.99
CA SER A 30 4.32 -4.38 6.92
C SER A 30 3.59 -4.29 8.26
N ALA A 31 3.44 -3.07 8.79
CA ALA A 31 2.70 -2.81 10.02
C ALA A 31 1.20 -3.13 9.86
N TYR A 32 0.59 -2.73 8.74
CA TYR A 32 -0.82 -2.93 8.46
C TYR A 32 -1.19 -4.41 8.28
N LEU A 33 -0.40 -5.17 7.52
CA LEU A 33 -0.63 -6.59 7.25
C LEU A 33 -0.18 -7.50 8.39
N GLY A 34 0.66 -6.99 9.31
CA GLY A 34 1.30 -7.78 10.36
C GLY A 34 2.28 -8.83 9.82
N LYS A 35 2.76 -8.65 8.58
CA LYS A 35 3.70 -9.53 7.88
C LYS A 35 4.81 -8.67 7.28
N PRO A 36 6.04 -9.18 7.14
CA PRO A 36 7.08 -8.44 6.46
C PRO A 36 6.71 -8.16 5.00
N VAL A 37 6.95 -6.95 4.53
CA VAL A 37 6.83 -6.57 3.12
C VAL A 37 8.18 -6.07 2.65
N LEU A 38 8.65 -6.63 1.54
CA LEU A 38 9.86 -6.23 0.86
C LEU A 38 9.49 -5.30 -0.29
N ALA A 39 10.32 -4.28 -0.50
CA ALA A 39 10.28 -3.42 -1.67
C ALA A 39 11.66 -3.45 -2.31
N GLU A 40 11.78 -3.84 -3.57
CA GLU A 40 13.05 -3.94 -4.28
C GLU A 40 13.05 -3.05 -5.51
N VAL A 41 14.11 -2.24 -5.67
CA VAL A 41 14.34 -1.47 -6.89
C VAL A 41 15.13 -2.31 -7.87
N VAL A 42 14.57 -2.49 -9.07
CA VAL A 42 15.22 -3.17 -10.18
C VAL A 42 15.32 -2.20 -11.35
N LEU A 43 16.31 -2.39 -12.22
CA LEU A 43 16.41 -1.68 -13.49
C LEU A 43 15.79 -2.57 -14.58
N GLY A 44 14.73 -2.09 -15.23
CA GLY A 44 14.10 -2.79 -16.34
C GLY A 44 14.93 -2.75 -17.62
N ASP A 45 14.56 -3.58 -18.59
CA ASP A 45 15.28 -3.71 -19.88
C ASP A 45 15.29 -2.42 -20.70
N GLU A 46 14.28 -1.56 -20.50
CA GLU A 46 14.17 -0.25 -21.14
C GLU A 46 15.07 0.82 -20.49
N GLY A 47 15.77 0.47 -19.42
CA GLY A 47 16.63 1.37 -18.65
C GLY A 47 15.87 2.27 -17.67
N THR A 48 14.58 2.00 -17.43
CA THR A 48 13.78 2.63 -16.37
C THR A 48 13.75 1.77 -15.12
N GLU A 49 13.78 2.40 -13.95
CA GLU A 49 13.64 1.72 -12.67
C GLU A 49 12.18 1.36 -12.41
N TRP A 50 11.99 0.25 -11.71
CA TRP A 50 10.72 -0.17 -11.16
C TRP A 50 10.94 -0.73 -9.76
N VAL A 51 9.91 -0.59 -8.91
CA VAL A 51 9.92 -1.11 -7.55
C VAL A 51 8.84 -2.16 -7.42
N THR A 52 9.26 -3.36 -7.05
CA THR A 52 8.36 -4.49 -6.79
C THR A 52 8.11 -4.61 -5.31
N PHE A 53 6.85 -4.83 -4.92
CA PHE A 53 6.45 -5.10 -3.55
C PHE A 53 6.02 -6.55 -3.41
N GLY A 54 6.54 -7.22 -2.38
CA GLY A 54 6.23 -8.63 -2.15
C GLY A 54 6.26 -9.02 -0.68
N VAL A 55 5.51 -10.05 -0.33
CA VAL A 55 5.51 -10.66 1.01
C VAL A 55 6.36 -11.92 0.95
N PRO A 56 7.49 -12.00 1.67
CA PRO A 56 8.28 -13.22 1.73
C PRO A 56 7.46 -14.33 2.36
N MET A 57 7.44 -15.47 1.68
CA MET A 57 6.73 -16.66 2.08
C MET A 57 7.64 -17.54 2.94
N ASP A 58 7.03 -18.27 3.87
CA ASP A 58 7.73 -19.32 4.61
C ASP A 58 8.02 -20.47 3.64
N GLU A 59 9.21 -21.07 3.71
CA GLU A 59 9.59 -22.24 2.90
C GLU A 59 8.64 -23.44 3.07
N LYS A 60 7.81 -23.43 4.11
CA LYS A 60 6.81 -24.48 4.41
C LYS A 60 5.37 -24.08 4.05
N ALA A 61 5.13 -22.87 3.57
CA ALA A 61 3.82 -22.47 3.12
C ALA A 61 3.45 -23.25 1.85
N GLU A 62 2.18 -23.68 1.75
CA GLU A 62 1.70 -24.26 0.50
C GLU A 62 1.72 -23.18 -0.58
N THR A 63 2.46 -23.45 -1.65
CA THR A 63 2.52 -22.60 -2.83
C THR A 63 1.18 -22.68 -3.54
N ASP A 64 0.46 -21.57 -3.58
CA ASP A 64 -0.73 -21.45 -4.41
C ASP A 64 -0.27 -21.15 -5.84
N GLU A 65 -0.36 -22.13 -6.74
CA GLU A 65 0.10 -21.99 -8.13
C GLU A 65 -0.66 -20.91 -8.92
N GLU A 66 -1.80 -20.43 -8.41
CA GLU A 66 -2.55 -19.32 -9.00
C GLU A 66 -1.96 -17.95 -8.64
N GLN A 67 -1.05 -17.87 -7.66
CA GLN A 67 -0.46 -16.62 -7.21
C GLN A 67 0.91 -16.37 -7.87
N THR A 68 1.14 -15.12 -8.28
CA THR A 68 2.42 -14.71 -8.88
C THR A 68 3.50 -14.63 -7.81
N HIS A 69 4.60 -15.36 -7.99
CA HIS A 69 5.75 -15.33 -7.09
C HIS A 69 6.95 -14.66 -7.75
N VAL A 70 7.73 -13.93 -6.96
CA VAL A 70 8.95 -13.25 -7.38
C VAL A 70 10.03 -13.47 -6.34
N GLN A 71 11.24 -13.70 -6.82
CA GLN A 71 12.42 -13.79 -5.96
C GLN A 71 12.95 -12.37 -5.72
N MET A 72 13.03 -11.99 -4.45
CA MET A 72 13.53 -10.68 -4.02
C MET A 72 14.77 -10.82 -3.16
N GLY A 73 15.67 -9.84 -3.22
CA GLY A 73 16.91 -9.87 -2.46
C GLY A 73 18.04 -10.64 -3.15
N GLY A 74 19.06 -11.01 -2.37
CA GLY A 74 20.29 -11.61 -2.86
C GLY A 74 21.37 -10.59 -3.28
N PRO A 75 22.52 -11.08 -3.76
CA PRO A 75 23.69 -10.25 -3.99
C PRO A 75 23.44 -9.12 -5.00
N GLY A 76 23.54 -7.88 -4.53
CA GLY A 76 23.34 -6.69 -5.36
C GLY A 76 21.88 -6.23 -5.49
N ALA A 77 20.94 -6.88 -4.79
CA ALA A 77 19.58 -6.40 -4.66
C ALA A 77 19.51 -5.05 -3.94
N ARG A 78 18.57 -4.21 -4.36
CA ARG A 78 18.35 -2.88 -3.77
C ARG A 78 17.03 -2.86 -3.01
N LEU A 79 17.03 -3.50 -1.85
CA LEU A 79 15.89 -3.51 -0.95
C LEU A 79 15.73 -2.16 -0.23
N LEU A 80 14.49 -1.72 -0.12
CA LEU A 80 14.08 -0.47 0.54
C LEU A 80 13.42 -0.75 1.90
N GLY A 81 13.42 0.28 2.75
CA GLY A 81 12.74 0.25 4.06
C GLY A 81 13.41 -0.67 5.08
N ASN A 82 12.65 -1.00 6.12
CA ASN A 82 13.09 -1.84 7.24
C ASN A 82 12.83 -3.34 7.01
N ARG A 83 12.32 -3.72 5.83
CA ARG A 83 12.06 -5.13 5.44
C ARG A 83 11.13 -5.84 6.42
N GLY A 84 10.24 -5.09 7.09
CA GLY A 84 9.34 -5.61 8.12
C GLY A 84 10.03 -6.33 9.28
N GLY A 85 11.30 -5.99 9.58
CA GLY A 85 12.07 -6.61 10.67
C GLY A 85 12.80 -7.90 10.28
N LEU A 86 12.86 -8.24 8.99
CA LEU A 86 13.67 -9.36 8.49
C LEU A 86 15.18 -9.11 8.68
N PRO A 87 16.00 -10.18 8.72
CA PRO A 87 17.45 -10.06 8.81
C PRO A 87 17.99 -9.21 7.64
N GLN A 88 18.87 -8.26 7.96
CA GLN A 88 19.55 -7.43 6.95
C GLN A 88 20.77 -8.15 6.36
N SER A 89 20.59 -9.39 5.92
CA SER A 89 21.61 -10.05 5.10
C SER A 89 21.43 -9.58 3.66
N ASP A 90 22.50 -9.05 3.07
CA ASP A 90 22.51 -8.59 1.68
C ASP A 90 22.63 -9.75 0.67
N ASP A 91 22.89 -10.97 1.15
CA ASP A 91 23.03 -12.17 0.32
C ASP A 91 21.80 -13.10 0.37
N ASP A 92 20.81 -12.80 1.23
CA ASP A 92 19.62 -13.64 1.39
C ASP A 92 18.61 -13.33 0.28
N THR A 93 18.21 -14.38 -0.45
CA THR A 93 17.12 -14.35 -1.43
C THR A 93 15.86 -14.91 -0.78
N TYR A 94 14.73 -14.25 -1.02
CA TYR A 94 13.42 -14.63 -0.49
C TYR A 94 12.48 -14.95 -1.65
N ASP A 95 11.73 -16.05 -1.53
CA ASP A 95 10.55 -16.26 -2.37
C ASP A 95 9.42 -15.39 -1.82
N CYS A 96 8.96 -14.45 -2.64
CA CYS A 96 7.94 -13.50 -2.25
C CYS A 96 6.68 -13.69 -3.09
N LEU A 97 5.53 -13.69 -2.41
CA LEU A 97 4.26 -13.45 -3.06
C LEU A 97 4.26 -12.02 -3.62
N TYR A 98 4.08 -11.89 -4.92
CA TYR A 98 3.94 -10.60 -5.59
C TYR A 98 2.68 -9.89 -5.13
N LEU A 99 2.81 -8.61 -4.76
CA LEU A 99 1.65 -7.79 -4.42
C LEU A 99 1.29 -6.83 -5.55
N TRP A 100 2.26 -6.04 -5.99
CA TRP A 100 2.13 -5.00 -7.00
C TRP A 100 3.51 -4.38 -7.28
N ALA A 101 3.61 -3.55 -8.31
CA ALA A 101 4.84 -2.82 -8.63
C ALA A 101 4.55 -1.38 -9.08
N ILE A 102 5.56 -0.52 -9.02
CA ILE A 102 5.54 0.80 -9.64
C ILE A 102 6.69 0.90 -10.63
N GLN A 103 6.38 1.20 -11.87
CA GLN A 103 7.35 1.39 -12.94
C GLN A 103 7.47 2.87 -13.29
N ILE A 104 8.70 3.31 -13.56
CA ILE A 104 8.92 4.61 -14.20
C ILE A 104 8.65 4.49 -15.70
N SER A 105 7.80 5.38 -16.20
CA SER A 105 7.54 5.58 -17.62
C SER A 105 8.11 6.91 -18.11
N LEU A 106 8.38 6.96 -19.42
CA LEU A 106 8.85 8.15 -20.13
C LEU A 106 7.71 8.89 -20.84
N ASN A 107 6.47 8.46 -20.63
CA ASN A 107 5.28 9.11 -21.15
C ASN A 107 5.02 10.43 -20.43
N ASP A 108 4.52 11.42 -21.17
CA ASP A 108 4.17 12.73 -20.63
C ASP A 108 2.86 12.63 -19.83
N GLY A 109 2.88 13.01 -18.55
CA GLY A 109 1.71 12.91 -17.67
C GLY A 109 1.59 11.59 -16.89
N GLU A 110 2.48 10.63 -17.11
CA GLU A 110 2.34 9.26 -16.61
C GLU A 110 3.68 8.72 -16.05
N ARG A 111 4.46 9.56 -15.36
CA ARG A 111 5.81 9.17 -14.91
C ARG A 111 5.82 7.90 -14.05
N PHE A 112 4.82 7.68 -13.22
CA PHE A 112 4.68 6.50 -12.36
C PHE A 112 3.48 5.68 -12.80
N ILE A 113 3.71 4.44 -13.19
CA ILE A 113 2.67 3.47 -13.55
C ILE A 113 2.62 2.41 -12.45
N LYS A 114 1.44 2.18 -11.88
CA LYS A 114 1.21 1.12 -10.90
C LYS A 114 0.69 -0.13 -11.60
N LEU A 115 1.42 -1.22 -11.43
CA LEU A 115 1.01 -2.55 -11.80
C LEU A 115 0.33 -3.22 -10.60
N ASP A 116 -0.79 -3.91 -10.81
CA ASP A 116 -1.45 -4.69 -9.77
C ASP A 116 -0.78 -6.06 -9.55
N HIS A 117 -1.45 -6.94 -8.81
CA HIS A 117 -1.02 -8.31 -8.49
C HIS A 117 -0.94 -9.27 -9.69
N ASP A 118 -1.57 -8.95 -10.82
CA ASP A 118 -1.45 -9.70 -12.07
C ASP A 118 -0.33 -9.12 -12.96
N GLY A 119 0.24 -7.98 -12.55
CA GLY A 119 1.21 -7.23 -13.34
C GLY A 119 0.54 -6.35 -14.39
N GLU A 120 -0.77 -6.13 -14.29
CA GLU A 120 -1.53 -5.27 -15.21
C GLU A 120 -1.54 -3.83 -14.71
N GLU A 121 -1.55 -2.89 -15.66
CA GLU A 121 -1.61 -1.46 -15.36
C GLU A 121 -2.95 -1.11 -14.69
N SER A 122 -2.87 -0.66 -13.44
CA SER A 122 -4.03 -0.32 -12.62
C SER A 122 -4.25 1.19 -12.46
N ALA A 123 -3.16 1.98 -12.47
CA ALA A 123 -3.18 3.43 -12.30
C ALA A 123 -1.90 4.08 -12.81
N TRP A 124 -1.93 5.37 -13.10
CA TRP A 124 -0.76 6.17 -13.50
C TRP A 124 -0.87 7.61 -13.00
N SER A 125 0.27 8.25 -12.71
CA SER A 125 0.35 9.67 -12.37
C SER A 125 1.76 10.23 -12.58
N ASP A 126 1.87 11.55 -12.63
CA ASP A 126 3.15 12.28 -12.52
C ASP A 126 3.68 12.36 -11.09
N SER A 127 2.81 12.23 -10.08
CA SER A 127 3.19 12.23 -8.66
C SER A 127 3.08 10.82 -8.09
N LEU A 128 4.13 10.40 -7.38
CA LEU A 128 4.18 9.07 -6.78
C LEU A 128 3.09 8.90 -5.70
N GLU A 129 2.75 9.96 -4.98
CA GLU A 129 1.77 9.93 -3.90
C GLU A 129 0.35 9.55 -4.39
N ASP A 130 0.03 9.82 -5.65
CA ASP A 130 -1.29 9.55 -6.23
C ASP A 130 -1.50 8.06 -6.56
N VAL A 131 -0.42 7.31 -6.77
CA VAL A 131 -0.48 5.88 -7.12
C VAL A 131 -0.27 4.98 -5.91
N LEU A 132 0.28 5.50 -4.81
CA LEU A 132 0.51 4.72 -3.60
C LEU A 132 -0.80 4.39 -2.87
N PRO A 133 -0.90 3.19 -2.27
CA PRO A 133 -2.12 2.77 -1.55
C PRO A 133 -2.41 3.57 -0.29
N PHE A 134 -1.37 4.18 0.30
CA PHE A 134 -1.51 5.15 1.38
C PHE A 134 -0.86 6.42 0.87
N ALA A 135 -1.67 7.47 0.67
CA ALA A 135 -1.10 8.80 0.57
C ALA A 135 -0.45 9.06 1.93
N LEU A 136 0.88 9.01 2.00
CA LEU A 136 1.64 9.49 3.16
C LEU A 136 1.59 11.02 3.24
N SER A 137 0.50 11.64 2.78
CA SER A 137 0.09 12.93 3.26
C SER A 137 -0.01 12.81 4.77
N GLU A 138 0.80 13.59 5.45
CA GLU A 138 0.79 13.81 6.89
C GLU A 138 -0.58 14.40 7.25
N GLU A 139 -1.63 13.57 7.24
CA GLU A 139 -2.90 13.92 7.86
C GLU A 139 -2.57 14.06 9.35
N PRO A 140 -2.83 15.24 9.96
CA PRO A 140 -2.55 15.44 11.37
C PRO A 140 -3.29 14.35 12.14
N GLN A 141 -2.53 13.48 12.81
CA GLN A 141 -3.12 12.52 13.73
C GLN A 141 -3.94 13.33 14.74
N PRO A 142 -5.19 12.94 15.03
CA PRO A 142 -5.94 13.56 16.12
C PRO A 142 -5.08 13.41 17.39
N ASP A 143 -4.87 14.54 18.06
CA ASP A 143 -4.02 14.61 19.24
C ASP A 143 -4.61 13.66 20.30
N PRO A 144 -3.87 12.67 20.82
CA PRO A 144 -4.39 11.71 21.79
C PRO A 144 -4.81 12.34 23.13
N ASP A 145 -4.59 13.64 23.30
CA ASP A 145 -4.98 14.44 24.47
C ASP A 145 -6.34 15.15 24.31
N GLU A 146 -7.07 14.96 23.20
CA GLU A 146 -8.49 15.37 23.10
C GLU A 146 -9.38 14.31 23.78
N GLU A 147 -9.51 14.42 25.11
CA GLU A 147 -10.50 13.67 25.89
C GLU A 147 -11.91 13.96 25.33
N GLU A 148 -12.56 12.95 24.76
CA GLU A 148 -13.99 12.99 24.45
C GLU A 148 -14.75 13.23 25.76
N GLU A 149 -15.29 14.45 25.95
CA GLU A 149 -16.25 14.73 27.02
C GLU A 149 -17.51 13.90 26.76
N ASP A 150 -17.55 12.73 27.38
CA ASP A 150 -18.71 11.83 27.48
C ASP A 150 -19.78 12.54 28.33
N ASP A 151 -20.77 13.16 27.66
CA ASP A 151 -21.92 13.78 28.30
C ASP A 151 -22.94 12.71 28.72
N ASP A 152 -22.57 11.93 29.73
CA ASP A 152 -23.42 10.99 30.47
C ASP A 152 -24.45 11.76 31.32
N GLU A 153 -25.57 12.20 30.72
CA GLU A 153 -26.78 12.55 31.50
C GLU A 153 -27.75 11.35 31.53
N GLU A 154 -27.51 10.45 32.49
CA GLU A 154 -28.40 9.36 32.89
C GLU A 154 -29.72 9.89 33.52
N ALA A 155 -30.82 9.54 32.86
CA ALA A 155 -32.20 9.26 33.30
C ALA A 155 -32.75 9.70 34.68
N ASP A 156 -33.95 10.28 34.66
CA ASP A 156 -34.99 9.99 35.67
C ASP A 156 -36.38 9.90 35.01
N ASP A 157 -37.03 8.75 35.21
CA ASP A 157 -38.38 8.38 34.81
C ASP A 157 -39.43 9.05 35.72
N ALA A 158 -40.52 9.57 35.15
CA ALA A 158 -41.82 9.57 35.83
C ALA A 158 -42.98 9.69 34.83
N ASP A 159 -43.75 8.59 34.76
CA ASP A 159 -45.05 8.45 34.11
C ASP A 159 -46.03 9.60 34.42
N ASP A 160 -46.78 10.09 33.42
CA ASP A 160 -48.25 10.24 33.55
C ASP A 160 -48.93 10.42 32.18
N ASP A 161 -49.80 9.45 31.90
CA ASP A 161 -51.06 9.48 31.15
C ASP A 161 -51.38 10.55 30.06
N GLY A 162 -51.65 10.07 28.84
CA GLY A 162 -52.64 10.73 27.98
C GLY A 162 -52.46 10.60 26.48
N ILE A 163 -52.69 9.41 25.92
CA ILE A 163 -52.90 9.27 24.47
C ILE A 163 -54.23 8.55 24.17
N PRO A 164 -55.28 9.27 23.74
CA PRO A 164 -56.48 8.67 23.22
C PRO A 164 -56.34 8.57 21.70
N TYR A 165 -56.22 7.36 21.16
CA TYR A 165 -56.55 7.13 19.76
C TYR A 165 -57.39 5.87 19.63
N ASP A 166 -58.60 6.17 19.20
CA ASP A 166 -59.64 5.32 18.72
C ASP A 166 -59.17 4.45 17.53
N ASP A 167 -59.78 3.28 17.47
CA ASP A 167 -60.34 2.69 16.26
C ASP A 167 -59.52 1.61 15.49
N VAL A 168 -60.18 0.44 15.50
CA VAL A 168 -60.47 -0.51 14.41
C VAL A 168 -59.56 -1.67 13.93
N HIS A 169 -60.29 -2.81 13.78
CA HIS A 169 -60.14 -4.00 12.89
C HIS A 169 -59.41 -5.21 13.48
N ASN A 170 -60.08 -6.17 14.12
CA ASN A 170 -61.07 -7.15 13.66
C ASN A 170 -60.51 -8.43 12.99
N HIS A 171 -60.99 -9.56 13.54
CA HIS A 171 -61.06 -10.95 13.06
C HIS A 171 -59.81 -11.83 12.96
N ARG A 172 -59.81 -12.90 13.80
CA ARG A 172 -60.16 -14.24 13.31
C ARG A 172 -60.59 -15.20 14.44
N HIS A 173 -61.85 -15.66 14.38
CA HIS A 173 -62.27 -17.02 14.73
C HIS A 173 -63.50 -17.36 13.90
#